data_AF-A0A965PG74-F1
#
_entry.id   AF-A0A965PG74-F1
#
_cell.length_a   1.000
_cell.length_b   1.000
_cell.length_c   1.000
_cell.angle_alpha   90.00
_cell.angle_beta   90.00
_cell.angle_gamma   90.00
#
_symmetry.space_group_name_H-M   'P 1'
#
loop_
_entity.id
_entity.type
_entity.pdbx_description
1 polymer ?
#
loop_
_entity_poly.entity_id
_entity_poly.type
_entity_poly.pdbx_seq_one_letter_code
_entity_poly.pdbx_strand_id
1 'polypeptide(L)' 'MKKFSFTVDVVAEDLDRDETRDTIVSCLSNYLPEDAHANVKIGEVKAFSEQGWKVFRARV' A
#
# COMPACT_ATOMS: atom_id res chain seq x y z
N MET A 1 6.61 -15.60 -17.15
CA MET A 1 6.23 -14.40 -16.38
C MET A 1 6.83 -14.48 -14.98
N LYS A 2 7.28 -13.36 -14.42
CA LYS A 2 7.77 -13.27 -13.03
C LYS A 2 6.83 -12.38 -12.24
N LYS A 3 6.55 -12.75 -10.99
CA LYS A 3 5.78 -11.91 -10.08
C LYS A 3 6.73 -10.97 -9.34
N PHE A 4 6.56 -9.67 -9.53
CA PHE A 4 7.17 -8.64 -8.70
C PHE A 4 6.18 -8.27 -7.60
N SER A 5 6.66 -7.97 -6.39
CA SER A 5 5.78 -7.65 -5.26
C SER A 5 6.39 -6.52 -4.46
N PHE A 6 5.53 -5.57 -4.10
CA PHE A 6 5.85 -4.38 -3.33
C PHE A 6 4.87 -4.31 -2.15
N THR A 7 5.34 -3.77 -1.04
CA THR A 7 4.50 -3.45 0.12
C THR A 7 4.52 -1.93 0.30
N VAL A 8 3.34 -1.33 0.47
CA VAL A 8 3.19 0.09 0.77
C VAL A 8 2.49 0.19 2.11
N ASP A 9 3.18 0.73 3.11
CA ASP A 9 2.63 0.97 4.43
C ASP A 9 2.18 2.43 4.53
N VAL A 10 0.90 2.67 4.83
CA VAL A 10 0.32 4.00 5.04
C VAL A 10 -0.16 4.09 6.49
N VAL A 11 0.30 5.09 7.22
CA VAL A 11 -0.10 5.32 8.61
C VAL A 11 -0.81 6.66 8.71
N ALA A 12 -2.09 6.60 9.05
CA ALA A 12 -2.98 7.74 9.23
C ALA A 12 -3.98 7.45 10.35
N GLU A 13 -4.59 8.49 10.92
CA GLU A 13 -5.66 8.34 11.91
C GLU A 13 -6.95 7.82 11.26
N ASP A 14 -7.24 8.32 10.06
CA ASP A 14 -8.36 7.89 9.23
C ASP A 14 -7.90 7.80 7.77
N LEU A 15 -8.35 6.78 7.06
CA LEU A 15 -7.99 6.51 5.66
C LEU A 15 -9.12 5.75 4.97
N ASP A 16 -9.65 6.32 3.90
CA ASP A 16 -10.53 5.58 2.99
C ASP A 16 -9.69 4.57 2.20
N ARG A 17 -9.75 3.31 2.64
CA ARG A 17 -8.93 2.22 2.10
C ARG A 17 -9.38 1.78 0.70
N ASP A 18 -10.66 1.91 0.40
CA ASP A 18 -11.21 1.50 -0.90
C ASP A 18 -10.87 2.56 -1.95
N GLU A 19 -11.11 3.85 -1.66
CA GLU A 19 -10.72 4.94 -2.56
C GLU A 19 -9.21 4.97 -2.79
N THR A 20 -8.41 4.81 -1.74
CA THR A 20 -6.94 4.74 -1.83
C THR A 20 -6.51 3.57 -2.72
N ARG A 21 -7.11 2.39 -2.55
CA ARG A 21 -6.79 1.22 -3.37
C ARG A 21 -7.12 1.47 -4.83
N ASP A 22 -8.28 2.04 -5.12
CA ASP A 22 -8.72 2.30 -6.49
C ASP A 22 -7.85 3.35 -7.19
N THR A 23 -7.43 4.39 -6.48
CA THR A 23 -6.50 5.37 -7.02
C THR A 23 -5.09 4.77 -7.23
N ILE A 24 -4.58 3.90 -6.36
CA ILE A 24 -3.32 3.17 -6.63
C ILE A 24 -3.43 2.31 -7.90
N VAL A 25 -4.55 1.59 -8.08
CA VAL A 25 -4.78 0.79 -9.31
C VAL A 25 -4.77 1.70 -10.54
N SER A 26 -5.46 2.84 -10.48
CA SER A 26 -5.50 3.82 -11.57
C SER A 26 -4.14 4.46 -11.85
N CYS A 27 -3.28 4.62 -10.84
CA CYS A 27 -1.92 5.11 -11.05
C CYS A 27 -1.07 4.05 -11.76
N LEU A 28 -1.16 2.79 -11.35
CA LEU A 28 -0.38 1.69 -11.93
C LEU A 28 -0.65 1.51 -13.43
N SER A 29 -1.88 1.73 -13.89
CA SER A 29 -2.19 1.64 -15.33
C SER A 29 -1.44 2.65 -16.20
N ASN A 30 -0.93 3.75 -15.61
CA ASN A 30 -0.16 4.76 -16.36
C ASN A 30 1.34 4.43 -16.46
N TYR A 31 1.86 3.53 -15.64
CA TYR A 31 3.30 3.28 -15.51
C TYR A 31 3.73 1.84 -15.82
N LEU A 32 2.78 0.91 -15.88
CA LEU A 32 3.07 -0.49 -16.14
C LEU A 32 3.17 -0.78 -17.64
N PRO A 33 4.01 -1.75 -18.05
CA PRO A 33 4.02 -2.28 -19.42
C PRO A 33 2.63 -2.80 -19.84
N GLU A 34 2.33 -2.76 -21.14
CA GLU A 34 1.01 -3.17 -21.69
C GLU A 34 0.61 -4.62 -21.35
N ASP A 35 1.59 -5.50 -21.15
CA ASP A 35 1.40 -6.91 -20.83
C ASP A 35 1.42 -7.22 -19.32
N ALA A 36 1.58 -6.19 -18.48
CA ALA A 36 1.67 -6.36 -17.04
C ALA A 36 0.28 -6.42 -16.39
N HIS A 37 0.10 -7.40 -15.50
CA HIS A 37 -1.10 -7.51 -14.67
C HIS A 37 -0.82 -6.99 -13.25
N ALA A 38 -1.52 -5.93 -12.85
CA ALA A 38 -1.48 -5.39 -11.50
C ALA A 38 -2.64 -5.91 -10.65
N ASN A 39 -2.34 -6.20 -9.38
CA ASN A 39 -3.34 -6.46 -8.36
C ASN A 39 -2.96 -5.69 -7.10
N VAL A 40 -3.86 -4.83 -6.64
CA VAL A 40 -3.73 -4.08 -5.38
C VAL A 40 -4.68 -4.70 -4.37
N LYS A 41 -4.11 -5.20 -3.28
CA LYS A 41 -4.83 -5.82 -2.16
C LYS A 41 -4.88 -4.87 -0.99
N ILE A 42 -6.03 -4.78 -0.35
CA ILE A 42 -6.19 -4.05 0.92
C ILE A 42 -5.69 -4.96 2.05
N GLY A 43 -4.62 -4.55 2.73
CA GLY A 43 -4.04 -5.28 3.87
C GLY A 43 -4.76 -5.01 5.20
N GLU A 44 -4.41 -5.72 6.27
CA GLU A 44 -5.00 -5.54 7.60
C GLU A 44 -4.71 -4.16 8.20
N VAL A 45 -5.63 -3.67 9.06
CA VAL A 45 -5.41 -2.44 9.84
C VAL A 45 -4.80 -2.82 11.18
N LYS A 46 -3.65 -2.21 11.50
CA LYS A 46 -2.99 -2.38 12.79
C LYS A 46 -2.86 -1.03 13.48
N ALA A 47 -3.50 -0.89 14.64
CA ALA A 47 -3.29 0.26 15.50
C ALA A 47 -1.88 0.19 16.11
N PHE A 48 -1.17 1.32 16.10
CA PHE A 48 0.10 1.46 16.79
C PHE A 48 -0.13 1.94 18.22
N SER A 49 0.56 1.33 19.19
CA SER A 49 0.86 2.03 20.45
C SER A 49 1.86 3.15 20.19
N GLU A 50 2.00 4.11 21.12
CA GLU A 50 2.99 5.18 20.98
C GLU A 50 4.41 4.62 20.74
N GLN A 51 4.80 3.59 21.52
CA GLN A 51 6.09 2.93 21.35
C GLN A 51 6.17 2.16 20.02
N GLY A 52 5.08 1.51 19.60
CA GLY A 52 5.00 0.82 18.32
C GLY A 52 5.21 1.78 17.14
N TRP A 53 4.62 2.96 17.20
CA TRP A 53 4.78 4.01 16.19
C TRP A 53 6.22 4.53 16.11
N LYS A 54 6.84 4.77 17.28
CA LYS A 54 8.26 5.17 17.35
C LYS A 54 9.17 4.13 16.69
N VAL A 55 8.92 2.84 16.95
CA VAL A 55 9.72 1.74 16.36
C VAL A 55 9.50 1.63 14.86
N PHE A 56 8.26 1.74 14.37
CA PHE A 56 7.96 1.68 12.94
C PHE A 56 8.68 2.79 12.18
N ARG A 57 8.53 4.05 12.61
CA ARG A 57 9.16 5.22 11.96
C ARG A 57 10.69 5.18 11.94
N ALA A 58 11.31 4.45 12.84
CA ALA A 58 12.77 4.32 12.86
C ALA A 58 13.31 3.30 11.84
N ARG A 59 12.44 2.48 11.24
CA ARG A 59 12.81 1.35 10.36
C ARG A 59 12.40 1.54 8.90
N VAL A 60 11.46 2.43 8.63
CA VAL A 60 10.93 2.73 7.29
C VAL A 60 11.57 3.96 6.69
#